data_AF-A0A327ZMS5-F1
#
_entry.id   AF-A0A327ZMS5-F1
#
_cell.length_a   1.000
_cell.length_b   1.000
_cell.length_c   1.000
_cell.angle_alpha   90.00
_cell.angle_beta   90.00
_cell.angle_gamma   90.00
#
_symmetry.space_group_name_H-M   'P 1'
#
loop_
_entity.id
_entity.type
_entity.pdbx_description
1 polymer ?
#
loop_
_entity_poly.entity_id
_entity_poly.type
_entity_poly.pdbx_seq_one_letter_code
_entity_poly.pdbx_strand_id
1 'polypeptide(L)'
;MSAPKARATFPRRPAPGQGSGGPPDERESERGLRGLVGSGSSQVSVGAALRARDASRAGDAEIAAAERDLVIVRRNWLPREELPRR
;
A
#
# COMPACT_ATOMS: atom_id res chain seq x y z
N MET A 1 18.57 -44.39 -12.25
CA MET A 1 19.24 -43.15 -11.79
C MET A 1 18.26 -42.00 -11.93
N SER A 2 17.83 -41.36 -10.84
CA SER A 2 16.88 -40.23 -10.85
C SER A 2 17.62 -38.96 -10.44
N ALA A 3 17.56 -37.93 -11.27
CA ALA A 3 18.29 -36.67 -11.08
C ALA A 3 17.60 -35.77 -10.03
N PRO A 4 18.35 -35.05 -9.16
CA PRO A 4 17.74 -34.09 -8.25
C PRO A 4 17.33 -32.80 -8.97
N LYS A 5 16.08 -32.38 -8.78
CA LYS A 5 15.53 -31.12 -9.29
C LYS A 5 16.16 -29.96 -8.52
N ALA A 6 16.85 -29.07 -9.23
CA ALA A 6 17.49 -27.89 -8.68
C ALA A 6 16.48 -26.99 -7.93
N ARG A 7 16.77 -26.67 -6.67
CA ARG A 7 16.06 -25.64 -5.89
C ARG A 7 16.44 -24.28 -6.45
N ALA A 8 15.45 -23.50 -6.88
CA ALA A 8 15.65 -22.12 -7.30
C ALA A 8 16.17 -21.27 -6.12
N THR A 9 17.34 -20.66 -6.30
CA THR A 9 17.95 -19.75 -5.33
C THR A 9 17.36 -18.35 -5.56
N PHE A 10 16.55 -17.86 -4.62
CA PHE A 10 16.10 -16.47 -4.64
C PHE A 10 17.27 -15.54 -4.25
N PRO A 11 17.44 -14.38 -4.89
CA PRO A 11 18.50 -13.44 -4.54
C PRO A 11 18.26 -12.87 -3.13
N ARG A 12 19.29 -12.95 -2.28
CA ARG A 12 19.29 -12.31 -0.95
C ARG A 12 19.29 -10.79 -1.13
N ARG A 13 18.35 -10.10 -0.47
CA ARG A 13 18.33 -8.64 -0.34
C ARG A 13 19.58 -8.17 0.40
N PRO A 14 20.28 -7.11 -0.05
CA PRO A 14 21.44 -6.59 0.67
C PRO A 14 21.01 -6.03 2.04
N ALA A 15 21.78 -6.33 3.08
CA ALA A 15 21.60 -5.78 4.42
C ALA A 15 21.95 -4.28 4.42
N PRO A 16 21.23 -3.41 5.14
CA PRO A 16 21.59 -2.00 5.26
C PRO A 16 22.93 -1.90 6.01
N GLY A 17 23.89 -1.24 5.36
CA GLY A 17 25.28 -1.10 5.81
C GLY A 17 25.41 -0.29 7.10
N GLN A 18 26.34 -0.73 7.94
CA GLN A 18 26.89 0.02 9.07
C GLN A 18 27.58 1.29 8.55
N GLY A 19 27.09 2.47 8.96
CA GLY A 19 27.69 3.77 8.70
C GLY A 19 27.88 4.56 10.00
N SER A 20 29.15 4.65 10.41
CA SER A 20 29.83 5.69 11.20
C SER A 20 28.99 6.65 12.07
N GLY A 21 29.21 6.60 13.39
CA GLY A 21 28.62 7.49 14.39
C GLY A 21 29.22 8.91 14.42
N GLY A 22 28.34 9.90 14.32
CA GLY A 22 28.48 11.28 14.76
C GLY A 22 27.10 11.78 15.24
N PRO A 23 27.01 12.81 16.11
CA PRO A 23 25.71 13.29 16.59
C PRO A 23 24.89 13.81 15.40
N PRO A 24 23.64 13.34 15.21
CA PRO A 24 22.87 13.69 14.03
C PRO A 24 22.46 15.16 14.09
N ASP A 25 22.65 15.89 12.98
CA ASP A 25 22.05 17.21 12.77
C ASP A 25 20.53 17.07 12.99
N GLU A 26 19.89 17.96 13.75
CA GLU A 26 18.43 17.92 14.01
C GLU A 26 17.64 17.83 12.69
N ARG A 27 18.14 18.45 11.62
CA ARG A 27 17.52 18.37 10.28
C ARG A 27 17.69 17.00 9.61
N GLU A 28 18.79 16.31 9.89
CA GLU A 28 19.04 14.93 9.45
C GLU A 28 18.22 13.92 10.25
N SER A 29 18.07 14.17 11.55
CA SER A 29 17.19 13.43 12.46
C SER A 29 15.73 13.52 11.99
N GLU A 30 15.24 14.73 11.70
CA GLU A 30 13.90 14.93 11.14
C GLU A 30 13.72 14.30 9.75
N ARG A 31 14.74 14.36 8.87
CA ARG A 31 14.70 13.67 7.56
C ARG A 31 14.67 12.15 7.71
N GLY A 32 15.45 11.60 8.65
CA GLY A 32 15.45 10.17 8.97
C GLY A 32 14.10 9.71 9.54
N LEU A 33 13.52 10.49 10.46
CA LEU A 33 12.19 10.24 11.02
C LEU A 33 11.08 10.35 9.97
N ARG A 34 11.19 11.28 9.01
CA ARG A 34 10.27 11.36 7.86
C ARG A 34 10.38 10.15 6.94
N GLY A 35 11.55 9.51 6.84
CA GLY A 35 11.74 8.23 6.13
C GLY A 35 11.17 7.02 6.89
N LEU A 36 11.13 7.08 8.22
CA LEU A 36 10.46 6.06 9.06
C LEU A 36 8.93 6.20 9.08
N VAL A 37 8.42 7.43 9.08
CA VAL A 37 6.98 7.74 9.20
C VAL A 37 6.31 7.91 7.82
N GLY A 38 7.07 8.12 6.75
CA GLY A 38 6.57 8.41 5.41
C GLY A 38 7.18 7.53 4.31
N SER A 39 6.32 6.79 3.61
CA SER A 39 6.59 5.86 2.49
C SER A 39 7.36 4.57 2.80
N GLY A 40 7.51 4.22 4.09
CA GLY A 40 7.98 2.90 4.48
C GLY A 40 7.20 1.77 3.80
N SER A 41 7.86 0.63 3.58
CA SER A 41 7.23 -0.53 2.94
C SER A 41 5.90 -0.88 3.62
N SER A 42 4.86 -1.11 2.82
CA SER A 42 3.52 -1.51 3.32
C SER A 42 3.64 -2.56 4.41
N GLN A 43 3.00 -2.31 5.56
CA GLN A 43 2.94 -3.25 6.69
C GLN A 43 2.05 -4.46 6.38
N VAL A 44 1.26 -4.39 5.29
CA VAL A 44 0.33 -5.43 4.88
C VAL A 44 0.75 -5.95 3.52
N SER A 45 0.87 -7.27 3.39
CA SER A 45 1.12 -7.90 2.09
C SER A 45 -0.08 -7.70 1.16
N VAL A 46 0.15 -7.73 -0.15
CA VAL A 46 -0.92 -7.55 -1.16
C VAL A 46 -2.07 -8.55 -0.93
N GLY A 47 -1.77 -9.83 -0.67
CA GLY A 47 -2.79 -10.84 -0.40
C GLY A 47 -3.59 -10.61 0.89
N ALA A 48 -2.96 -10.07 1.93
CA ALA A 48 -3.66 -9.69 3.15
C ALA A 48 -4.55 -8.45 2.92
N ALA A 49 -4.09 -7.49 2.12
CA ALA A 49 -4.88 -6.31 1.76
C ALA A 49 -6.12 -6.69 0.91
N LEU A 50 -5.96 -7.60 -0.05
CA LEU A 50 -7.08 -8.09 -0.86
C LEU A 50 -8.11 -8.84 0.00
N ARG A 51 -7.66 -9.72 0.91
CA ARG A 51 -8.57 -10.40 1.84
C ARG A 51 -9.29 -9.43 2.76
N ALA A 52 -8.60 -8.41 3.28
CA ALA A 52 -9.22 -7.38 4.10
C ALA A 52 -10.31 -6.64 3.31
N ARG A 53 -10.04 -6.29 2.04
CA ARG A 53 -11.03 -5.67 1.15
C ARG A 53 -12.27 -6.55 0.96
N ASP A 54 -12.07 -7.86 0.78
CA ASP A 54 -13.19 -8.79 0.62
C ASP A 54 -14.00 -8.95 1.92
N ALA A 55 -13.33 -9.01 3.06
CA ALA A 55 -13.99 -9.04 4.38
C ALA A 55 -14.74 -7.74 4.70
N SER A 56 -14.28 -6.60 4.18
CA SER A 56 -14.93 -5.29 4.33
C SER A 56 -15.96 -4.98 3.25
N ARG A 57 -16.38 -5.95 2.42
CA ARG A 57 -17.45 -5.70 1.44
C ARG A 57 -18.74 -5.38 2.18
N ALA A 58 -19.35 -4.25 1.81
CA ALA A 58 -20.64 -3.85 2.34
C ALA A 58 -21.73 -4.85 1.91
N GLY A 59 -22.61 -5.20 2.84
CA GLY A 59 -23.81 -5.99 2.58
C GLY A 59 -24.98 -5.14 2.13
N ASP A 60 -26.06 -5.79 1.68
CA ASP A 60 -27.23 -5.13 1.09
C ASP A 60 -27.89 -4.10 2.02
N ALA A 61 -27.98 -4.40 3.32
CA ALA A 61 -28.55 -3.49 4.31
C ALA A 61 -27.72 -2.20 4.47
N GLU A 62 -26.40 -2.32 4.40
CA GLU A 62 -25.48 -1.18 4.49
C GLU A 62 -25.54 -0.33 3.22
N ILE A 63 -25.68 -0.97 2.05
CA ILE A 63 -25.92 -0.28 0.78
C ILE A 63 -27.26 0.47 0.84
N ALA A 64 -28.34 -0.17 1.29
CA ALA A 64 -29.65 0.46 1.40
C ALA A 64 -29.66 1.63 2.39
N ALA A 65 -28.91 1.54 3.50
CA ALA A 65 -28.73 2.66 4.42
C ALA A 65 -27.95 3.80 3.75
N ALA A 66 -26.85 3.49 3.05
CA ALA A 66 -26.06 4.47 2.33
C ALA A 66 -26.86 5.23 1.28
N GLU A 67 -27.74 4.55 0.53
CA GLU A 67 -28.62 5.17 -0.47
C GLU A 67 -29.61 6.17 0.14
N ARG A 68 -30.13 5.88 1.34
CA ARG A 68 -31.06 6.77 2.03
C ARG A 68 -30.36 7.96 2.68
N ASP A 69 -29.19 7.72 3.26
CA ASP A 69 -28.60 8.64 4.23
C ASP A 69 -27.43 9.46 3.68
N LEU A 70 -26.69 8.98 2.67
CA LEU A 70 -25.50 9.68 2.16
C LEU A 70 -25.84 10.72 1.10
N VAL A 71 -25.46 11.97 1.38
CA VAL A 71 -25.53 13.07 0.40
C VAL A 71 -24.30 13.04 -0.51
N ILE A 72 -24.48 12.70 -1.79
CA ILE A 72 -23.40 12.67 -2.79
C ILE A 72 -23.24 14.05 -3.43
N VAL A 73 -22.11 14.72 -3.18
CA VAL A 73 -21.77 16.02 -3.78
C VAL A 73 -20.80 15.84 -4.96
N ARG A 74 -21.21 16.19 -6.18
CA ARG A 74 -20.40 16.04 -7.42
C ARG A 74 -19.80 17.36 -7.90
N ARG A 75 -18.79 17.88 -7.20
CA ARG A 75 -18.06 19.09 -7.63
C ARG A 75 -16.92 18.72 -8.56
N ASN A 76 -16.84 19.38 -9.73
CA ASN A 76 -15.76 19.18 -10.71
C ASN A 76 -15.54 17.72 -11.13
N TRP A 77 -16.58 16.89 -11.03
CA TRP A 77 -16.53 15.48 -11.41
C TRP A 77 -17.16 15.31 -12.78
N LEU A 78 -16.39 14.78 -13.74
CA LEU A 78 -16.88 14.41 -15.06
C LEU A 78 -17.04 12.89 -15.13
N PRO A 79 -18.23 12.36 -15.46
CA PRO A 79 -18.43 10.94 -15.68
C PRO A 79 -17.42 10.35 -16.68
N ARG A 80 -17.06 9.08 -16.48
CA ARG A 80 -16.08 8.39 -17.34
C ARG A 80 -16.58 8.31 -18.79
N GLU A 81 -17.88 8.21 -18.95
CA GLU A 81 -18.62 8.09 -20.20
C GLU A 81 -18.50 9.38 -21.03
N GLU A 82 -18.27 10.52 -20.35
CA GLU A 82 -18.15 11.87 -20.92
C GLU A 82 -16.68 12.29 -21.16
N LEU A 83 -15.71 11.50 -20.71
CA LEU A 83 -14.29 11.75 -20.98
C LEU A 83 -13.93 11.43 -22.46
N PRO A 84 -13.09 12.25 -23.13
CA PRO A 84 -12.60 11.93 -24.47
C PRO A 84 -11.85 10.60 -24.47
N ARG A 85 -12.21 9.68 -25.37
CA ARG A 85 -11.46 8.44 -25.58
C ARG A 85 -10.20 8.77 -26.40
N ARG A 86 -9.03 8.34 -25.91
CA ARG A 86 -7.75 8.39 -26.62
C ARG A 86 -7.44 7.03 -27.22
#